data_AF-A0A6C0ANM7-F1
#
_entry.id   AF-A0A6C0ANM7-F1
#
_cell.length_a   1.000
_cell.length_b   1.000
_cell.length_c   1.000
_cell.angle_alpha   90.00
_cell.angle_beta   90.00
_cell.angle_gamma   90.00
#
_symmetry.space_group_name_H-M   'P 1'
#
loop_
_entity.id
_entity.type
_entity.pdbx_description
1 polymer ?
#
loop_
_entity_poly.entity_id
_entity_poly.type
_entity_poly.pdbx_seq_one_letter_code
_entity_poly.pdbx_strand_id
1 'polypeptide(L)'
;MTCPLDATTGFQIVKGNLDQLLIDSIAVKQPPFILSFAPRQSPPGLINHRVDESTDNIILMKGNKYRLMDVQICSPTHREGIKGPTAFQMPQLDLVLTFFCSNPSFATAPKVLLVIFPIYESNQESRAGYLRQLIHTEEPAASLQTLFYDKDEKDVRATSYEYNMCVDLVNPDDFSKKLSLNTTVTYFPVGCTLNSQDLQFLKKDTTDYRLPPALLDGYATVITYDIVDGVKSVATMSREGFIPTKLIAATYEEFGKIVQYNLKPPALSSNFDKNSCPYYKTTQYKCVPFSQMSVSGDYVVPKDAATLDKILKERDELNAAGVGVPGLSMETILGIVGGMIGGIIVIGLIIFLILWSNAPDPGEIAIRRAAMASRIGSAEGFSV
;
A
#
# COMPACT_ATOMS: atom_id res chain seq x y z
N MET A 1 2.65 19.27 -1.50
CA MET A 1 2.79 18.61 -0.19
C MET A 1 4.07 17.82 -0.22
N THR A 2 4.89 17.99 0.79
CA THR A 2 6.27 17.50 0.82
C THR A 2 6.28 16.13 1.48
N CYS A 3 6.97 15.16 0.88
CA CYS A 3 7.18 13.89 1.53
C CYS A 3 7.91 14.04 2.87
N PRO A 4 7.72 13.10 3.82
CA PRO A 4 8.55 13.02 5.01
C PRO A 4 10.03 13.02 4.61
N LEU A 5 10.87 13.74 5.37
CA LEU A 5 12.31 13.87 5.05
C LEU A 5 13.04 12.52 5.08
N ASP A 6 12.51 11.56 5.83
CA ASP A 6 12.99 10.20 6.00
C ASP A 6 12.38 9.20 4.99
N ALA A 7 11.43 9.64 4.15
CA ALA A 7 10.81 8.75 3.19
C ALA A 7 11.79 8.35 2.09
N THR A 8 11.85 7.06 1.81
CA THR A 8 12.71 6.51 0.76
C THR A 8 12.15 6.83 -0.62
N THR A 9 13.03 7.13 -1.58
CA THR A 9 12.63 7.33 -2.98
C THR A 9 12.73 6.01 -3.74
N GLY A 10 11.65 5.61 -4.39
CA GLY A 10 11.62 4.45 -5.29
C GLY A 10 11.32 3.09 -4.63
N PHE A 11 11.25 2.05 -5.45
CA PHE A 11 10.96 0.68 -5.02
C PHE A 11 12.10 0.11 -4.17
N GLN A 12 11.77 -0.56 -3.07
CA GLN A 12 12.76 -1.12 -2.15
C GLN A 12 13.10 -2.58 -2.52
N ILE A 13 14.32 -2.82 -3.00
CA ILE A 13 14.83 -4.17 -3.28
C ILE A 13 15.59 -4.68 -2.06
N VAL A 14 15.10 -5.77 -1.47
CA VAL A 14 15.70 -6.36 -0.26
C VAL A 14 16.89 -7.23 -0.64
N LYS A 15 18.06 -6.91 -0.08
CA LYS A 15 19.29 -7.68 -0.21
C LYS A 15 19.49 -8.59 0.99
N GLY A 16 19.49 -9.90 0.73
CA GLY A 16 19.64 -10.93 1.76
C GLY A 16 18.35 -11.70 2.00
N ASN A 17 18.40 -12.69 2.89
CA ASN A 17 17.24 -13.48 3.29
C ASN A 17 16.61 -12.86 4.54
N LEU A 18 15.28 -12.83 4.58
CA LEU A 18 14.55 -12.48 5.79
C LEU A 18 14.46 -13.69 6.70
N ASP A 19 15.03 -13.60 7.90
CA ASP A 19 14.79 -14.60 8.93
C ASP A 19 13.40 -14.44 9.55
N GLN A 20 12.93 -15.49 10.23
CA GLN A 20 11.60 -15.49 10.84
C GLN A 20 11.47 -14.45 11.96
N LEU A 21 12.55 -14.16 12.71
CA LEU A 21 12.53 -13.18 13.80
C LEU A 21 12.27 -11.77 13.28
N LEU A 22 12.91 -11.40 12.17
CA LEU A 22 12.71 -10.13 11.50
C LEU A 22 11.29 -10.02 10.97
N ILE A 23 10.76 -11.08 10.33
CA ILE A 23 9.37 -11.12 9.84
C ILE A 23 8.37 -10.94 11.00
N ASP A 24 8.58 -11.67 12.10
CA ASP A 24 7.72 -11.57 13.28
C ASP A 24 7.77 -10.18 13.91
N SER A 25 8.94 -9.53 13.89
CA SER A 25 9.11 -8.17 14.43
C SER A 25 8.35 -7.09 13.66
N ILE A 26 8.06 -7.32 12.38
CA ILE A 26 7.32 -6.40 11.51
C ILE A 26 5.88 -6.85 11.24
N ALA A 27 5.45 -7.94 11.87
CA ALA A 27 4.16 -8.54 11.59
C ALA A 27 3.00 -7.71 12.17
N VAL A 28 2.00 -7.45 11.33
CA VAL A 28 0.77 -6.73 11.70
C VAL A 28 -0.43 -7.66 11.48
N LYS A 29 -1.33 -7.71 12.47
CA LYS A 29 -2.52 -8.59 12.47
C LYS A 29 -3.77 -7.94 11.85
N GLN A 30 -3.61 -6.82 11.17
CA GLN A 30 -4.68 -6.08 10.52
C GLN A 30 -4.60 -6.27 9.00
N PRO A 31 -5.74 -6.27 8.29
CA PRO A 31 -5.72 -6.24 6.83
C PRO A 31 -5.14 -4.90 6.35
N PRO A 32 -4.36 -4.89 5.25
CA PRO A 32 -3.74 -3.65 4.76
C PRO A 32 -4.78 -2.62 4.30
N PHE A 33 -5.87 -3.10 3.69
CA PHE A 33 -6.97 -2.27 3.19
C PHE A 33 -8.24 -3.10 2.97
N ILE A 34 -9.33 -2.43 2.61
CA ILE A 34 -10.61 -3.04 2.27
C ILE A 34 -10.84 -2.93 0.76
N LEU A 35 -11.23 -4.04 0.13
CA LEU A 35 -11.52 -4.14 -1.29
C LEU A 35 -12.99 -3.86 -1.60
N SER A 36 -13.22 -3.11 -2.67
CA SER A 36 -14.53 -2.88 -3.27
C SER A 36 -14.37 -2.82 -4.79
N PHE A 37 -14.37 -3.97 -5.44
CA PHE A 37 -14.27 -4.07 -6.89
C PHE A 37 -15.64 -4.23 -7.53
N ALA A 38 -15.80 -3.61 -8.70
CA ALA A 38 -17.05 -3.72 -9.44
C ALA A 38 -17.19 -5.16 -9.98
N PRO A 39 -18.40 -5.74 -9.95
CA PRO A 39 -18.67 -6.99 -10.65
C PRO A 39 -18.42 -6.80 -12.16
N ARG A 40 -17.89 -7.82 -12.82
CA ARG A 40 -17.45 -7.73 -14.21
C ARG A 40 -18.25 -8.66 -15.12
N GLN A 41 -18.83 -8.12 -16.19
CA GLN A 41 -19.61 -8.90 -17.16
C GLN A 41 -18.80 -9.30 -18.40
N SER A 42 -17.73 -8.59 -18.73
CA SER A 42 -16.87 -8.90 -19.89
C SER A 42 -15.39 -8.89 -19.51
N PRO A 43 -14.53 -9.70 -20.14
CA PRO A 43 -13.08 -9.65 -19.94
C PRO A 43 -12.49 -8.24 -20.19
N PRO A 44 -11.41 -7.84 -19.49
CA PRO A 44 -10.71 -6.60 -19.79
C PRO A 44 -9.97 -6.71 -21.13
N GLY A 45 -9.74 -5.56 -21.77
CA GLY A 45 -8.81 -5.49 -22.89
C GLY A 45 -7.36 -5.45 -22.40
N LEU A 46 -6.42 -5.99 -23.17
CA LEU A 46 -4.99 -5.77 -22.99
C LEU A 46 -4.46 -4.96 -24.17
N ILE A 47 -3.97 -3.75 -23.90
CA ILE A 47 -3.37 -2.85 -24.89
C ILE A 47 -1.87 -2.75 -24.56
N ASN A 48 -1.04 -3.43 -25.35
CA ASN A 48 0.38 -3.65 -25.06
C ASN A 48 0.53 -4.33 -23.69
N HIS A 49 1.03 -3.59 -22.71
CA HIS A 49 1.25 -4.05 -21.34
C HIS A 49 0.30 -3.40 -20.33
N ARG A 50 -0.74 -2.68 -20.80
CA ARG A 50 -1.75 -2.02 -19.97
C ARG A 50 -3.09 -2.71 -20.10
N VAL A 51 -3.78 -2.91 -18.98
CA VAL A 51 -5.10 -3.52 -18.96
C VAL A 51 -6.17 -2.42 -18.93
N ASP A 52 -7.10 -2.49 -19.89
CA ASP A 52 -8.26 -1.61 -19.95
C ASP A 52 -9.30 -2.07 -18.92
N GLU A 53 -9.27 -1.42 -17.76
CA GLU A 53 -9.99 -1.79 -16.54
C GLU A 53 -10.93 -0.68 -16.09
N SER A 54 -12.04 -1.03 -15.44
CA SER A 54 -13.01 -0.04 -14.97
C SER A 54 -12.43 0.83 -13.84
N THR A 55 -12.77 2.12 -13.87
CA THR A 55 -12.42 3.09 -12.82
C THR A 55 -13.30 2.98 -11.56
N ASP A 56 -14.30 2.09 -11.57
CA ASP A 56 -15.17 1.81 -10.43
C ASP A 56 -14.52 0.94 -9.36
N ASN A 57 -13.34 0.39 -9.65
CA ASN A 57 -12.56 -0.39 -8.71
C ASN A 57 -11.95 0.50 -7.62
N ILE A 58 -12.32 0.23 -6.37
CA ILE A 58 -11.98 1.07 -5.23
C ILE A 58 -11.31 0.25 -4.13
N ILE A 59 -10.33 0.88 -3.49
CA ILE A 59 -9.74 0.41 -2.24
C ILE A 59 -9.99 1.45 -1.15
N LEU A 60 -10.38 1.00 0.04
CA LEU A 60 -10.45 1.84 1.23
C LEU A 60 -9.27 1.53 2.14
N MET A 61 -8.44 2.54 2.43
CA MET A 61 -7.31 2.40 3.33
C MET A 61 -7.32 3.51 4.37
N LYS A 62 -7.37 3.14 5.65
CA LYS A 62 -7.35 4.07 6.79
C LYS A 62 -8.40 5.20 6.63
N GLY A 63 -9.61 4.85 6.20
CA GLY A 63 -10.73 5.78 5.98
C GLY A 63 -10.71 6.56 4.66
N ASN A 64 -9.63 6.47 3.87
CA ASN A 64 -9.50 7.16 2.60
C ASN A 64 -9.93 6.27 1.43
N LYS A 65 -10.58 6.87 0.43
CA LYS A 65 -11.04 6.20 -0.79
C LYS A 65 -10.02 6.39 -1.91
N TYR A 66 -9.53 5.28 -2.45
CA TYR A 66 -8.61 5.26 -3.59
C TYR A 66 -9.30 4.61 -4.78
N ARG A 67 -9.26 5.28 -5.93
CA ARG A 67 -9.82 4.76 -7.19
C ARG A 67 -8.71 4.19 -8.05
N LEU A 68 -8.98 3.07 -8.70
CA LEU A 68 -8.06 2.49 -9.66
C LEU A 68 -7.88 3.44 -10.83
N MET A 69 -6.63 3.73 -11.16
CA MET A 69 -6.26 4.58 -12.29
C MET A 69 -5.65 3.81 -13.44
N ASP A 70 -4.87 2.76 -13.14
CA ASP A 70 -4.11 2.05 -14.15
C ASP A 70 -3.75 0.64 -13.67
N VAL A 71 -3.64 -0.26 -14.63
CA VAL A 71 -3.23 -1.65 -14.41
C VAL A 71 -2.17 -1.98 -15.44
N GLN A 72 -0.97 -2.31 -14.98
CA GLN A 72 0.18 -2.56 -15.85
C GLN A 72 0.80 -3.92 -15.55
N ILE A 73 1.11 -4.67 -16.61
CA ILE A 73 1.97 -5.84 -16.55
C ILE A 73 3.38 -5.37 -16.93
N CYS A 74 4.37 -5.61 -16.08
CA CYS A 74 5.68 -5.02 -16.26
C CYS A 74 6.80 -5.97 -15.85
N SER A 75 8.03 -5.59 -16.15
CA SER A 75 9.22 -6.25 -15.60
C SER A 75 9.19 -6.15 -14.06
N PRO A 76 9.69 -7.17 -13.33
CA PRO A 76 9.61 -7.18 -11.88
C PRO A 76 10.20 -5.93 -11.23
N THR A 77 9.37 -5.22 -10.46
CA THR A 77 9.76 -4.08 -9.62
C THR A 77 10.66 -4.52 -8.47
N HIS A 78 10.43 -5.73 -7.96
CA HIS A 78 11.25 -6.40 -6.96
C HIS A 78 11.95 -7.60 -7.62
N ARG A 79 13.04 -7.33 -8.37
CA ARG A 79 13.71 -8.34 -9.22
C ARG A 79 14.17 -9.60 -8.49
N GLU A 80 14.65 -9.44 -7.26
CA GLU A 80 15.03 -10.56 -6.40
C GLU A 80 13.88 -11.06 -5.53
N GLY A 81 12.64 -10.62 -5.78
CA GLY A 81 11.51 -10.79 -4.89
C GLY A 81 11.78 -10.27 -3.48
N ILE A 82 10.97 -10.73 -2.53
CA ILE A 82 11.26 -10.61 -1.10
C ILE A 82 11.51 -12.03 -0.60
N LYS A 83 12.79 -12.34 -0.37
CA LYS A 83 13.27 -13.68 0.04
C LYS A 83 12.83 -13.99 1.46
N GLY A 84 11.64 -14.58 1.58
CA GLY A 84 11.15 -15.14 2.84
C GLY A 84 11.91 -16.41 3.25
N PRO A 85 11.60 -16.95 4.45
CA PRO A 85 12.24 -18.16 4.98
C PRO A 85 11.82 -19.44 4.25
N THR A 86 10.72 -19.41 3.50
CA THR A 86 10.25 -20.52 2.65
C THR A 86 10.73 -20.39 1.21
N ALA A 87 10.53 -21.46 0.43
CA ALA A 87 11.03 -21.59 -0.95
C ALA A 87 10.90 -20.30 -1.77
N PHE A 88 12.04 -19.85 -2.30
CA PHE A 88 12.16 -18.63 -3.08
C PHE A 88 12.03 -18.94 -4.58
N GLN A 89 11.16 -18.20 -5.25
CA GLN A 89 11.06 -18.18 -6.71
C GLN A 89 11.24 -16.74 -7.20
N MET A 90 12.02 -16.55 -8.28
CA MET A 90 12.17 -15.24 -8.89
C MET A 90 10.93 -14.90 -9.73
N PRO A 91 10.29 -13.73 -9.50
CA PRO A 91 9.18 -13.29 -10.33
C PRO A 91 9.65 -13.07 -11.76
N GLN A 92 8.78 -13.40 -12.71
CA GLN A 92 9.05 -13.25 -14.14
C GLN A 92 8.46 -11.94 -14.69
N LEU A 93 7.35 -11.51 -14.12
CA LEU A 93 6.65 -10.24 -14.38
C LEU A 93 6.01 -9.75 -13.08
N ASP A 94 5.58 -8.50 -13.05
CA ASP A 94 4.70 -7.95 -12.02
C ASP A 94 3.42 -7.41 -12.65
N LEU A 95 2.27 -7.71 -12.04
CA LEU A 95 1.04 -6.96 -12.25
C LEU A 95 0.94 -5.86 -11.20
N VAL A 96 0.94 -4.60 -11.63
CA VAL A 96 0.88 -3.43 -10.77
C VAL A 96 -0.45 -2.72 -10.96
N LEU A 97 -1.24 -2.65 -9.89
CA LEU A 97 -2.45 -1.85 -9.80
C LEU A 97 -2.11 -0.50 -9.18
N THR A 98 -2.41 0.58 -9.89
CA THR A 98 -2.16 1.95 -9.43
C THR A 98 -3.47 2.57 -8.99
N PHE A 99 -3.60 2.89 -7.71
CA PHE A 99 -4.75 3.60 -7.16
C PHE A 99 -4.38 5.00 -6.72
N PHE A 100 -5.33 5.93 -6.80
CA PHE A 100 -5.13 7.32 -6.43
C PHE A 100 -6.25 7.86 -5.54
N CYS A 101 -5.87 8.66 -4.55
CA CYS A 101 -6.78 9.41 -3.71
C CYS A 101 -6.71 10.91 -4.07
N SER A 102 -7.77 11.42 -4.68
CA SER A 102 -7.87 12.85 -5.01
C SER A 102 -8.00 13.72 -3.75
N ASN A 103 -8.78 13.25 -2.78
CA ASN A 103 -9.16 14.00 -1.58
C ASN A 103 -8.87 13.18 -0.31
N PRO A 104 -7.61 13.09 0.12
CA PRO A 104 -7.27 12.43 1.37
C PRO A 104 -7.87 13.19 2.58
N SER A 105 -8.41 12.46 3.55
CA SER A 105 -8.96 12.97 4.80
C SER A 105 -7.91 13.63 5.69
N PHE A 106 -6.63 13.30 5.52
CA PHE A 106 -5.51 13.88 6.27
C PHE A 106 -4.32 14.16 5.35
N ALA A 107 -3.55 15.21 5.64
CA ALA A 107 -2.43 15.65 4.79
C ALA A 107 -1.30 14.61 4.65
N THR A 108 -1.15 13.71 5.62
CA THR A 108 -0.14 12.65 5.64
C THR A 108 -0.57 11.36 4.96
N ALA A 109 -1.85 11.24 4.58
CA ALA A 109 -2.32 10.06 3.86
C ALA A 109 -1.62 9.96 2.49
N PRO A 110 -1.27 8.75 2.06
CA PRO A 110 -0.64 8.56 0.76
C PRO A 110 -1.59 9.00 -0.34
N LYS A 111 -1.06 9.60 -1.40
CA LYS A 111 -1.83 9.98 -2.58
C LYS A 111 -1.98 8.81 -3.55
N VAL A 112 -0.97 7.95 -3.61
CA VAL A 112 -0.90 6.82 -4.53
C VAL A 112 -0.76 5.53 -3.73
N LEU A 113 -1.50 4.50 -4.13
CA LEU A 113 -1.25 3.12 -3.69
C LEU A 113 -0.80 2.31 -4.89
N LEU A 114 0.31 1.59 -4.74
CA LEU A 114 0.76 0.60 -5.71
C LEU A 114 0.54 -0.77 -5.11
N VAL A 115 -0.37 -1.54 -5.69
CA VAL A 115 -0.61 -2.92 -5.28
C VAL A 115 0.04 -3.84 -6.30
N ILE A 116 1.00 -4.63 -5.86
CA ILE A 116 1.92 -5.38 -6.74
C ILE A 116 1.74 -6.87 -6.53
N PHE A 117 1.48 -7.58 -7.62
CA PHE A 117 1.41 -9.03 -7.69
C PHE A 117 2.53 -9.56 -8.58
N PRO A 118 3.57 -10.18 -8.01
CA PRO A 118 4.53 -10.93 -8.80
C PRO A 118 3.85 -12.06 -9.55
N ILE A 119 4.29 -12.33 -10.77
CA ILE A 119 3.83 -13.42 -11.62
C ILE A 119 4.97 -14.41 -11.79
N TYR A 120 4.72 -15.64 -11.37
CA TYR A 120 5.66 -16.75 -11.41
C TYR A 120 5.28 -17.76 -12.50
N GLU A 121 6.28 -18.43 -13.05
CA GLU A 121 6.08 -19.58 -13.93
C GLU A 121 5.82 -20.85 -13.09
N SER A 122 4.75 -21.58 -13.37
CA SER A 122 4.43 -22.82 -12.66
C SER A 122 3.54 -23.72 -13.50
N ASN A 123 3.68 -25.04 -13.32
CA ASN A 123 2.76 -26.03 -13.88
C ASN A 123 1.44 -26.12 -13.11
N GLN A 124 1.40 -25.57 -11.88
CA GLN A 124 0.21 -25.44 -11.06
C GLN A 124 -0.14 -23.97 -10.95
N GLU A 125 -1.17 -23.55 -11.68
CA GLU A 125 -1.66 -22.19 -11.67
C GLU A 125 -2.48 -21.89 -10.41
N SER A 126 -2.35 -20.67 -9.92
CA SER A 126 -3.01 -20.14 -8.74
C SER A 126 -3.17 -18.64 -8.90
N ARG A 127 -4.34 -18.11 -8.53
CA ARG A 127 -4.71 -16.68 -8.67
C ARG A 127 -4.55 -16.15 -10.10
N ALA A 128 -4.61 -17.06 -11.07
CA ALA A 128 -4.40 -16.78 -12.48
C ALA A 128 -5.65 -16.31 -13.21
N GLY A 129 -6.84 -16.44 -12.62
CA GLY A 129 -8.12 -16.22 -13.31
C GLY A 129 -8.21 -14.85 -14.00
N TYR A 130 -7.84 -13.79 -13.29
CA TYR A 130 -7.80 -12.44 -13.86
C TYR A 130 -6.78 -12.27 -15.00
N LEU A 131 -5.64 -12.96 -14.94
CA LEU A 131 -4.61 -12.89 -15.98
C LEU A 131 -4.98 -13.73 -17.20
N ARG A 132 -5.58 -14.91 -17.00
CA ARG A 132 -5.94 -15.82 -18.10
C ARG A 132 -6.98 -15.23 -19.04
N GLN A 133 -7.96 -14.49 -18.53
CA GLN A 133 -8.95 -13.80 -19.37
C GLN A 133 -8.32 -12.71 -20.28
N LEU A 134 -7.11 -12.23 -19.98
CA LEU A 134 -6.37 -11.29 -20.84
C LEU A 134 -5.73 -11.98 -22.06
N ILE A 135 -5.58 -13.31 -21.98
CA ILE A 135 -4.91 -14.16 -22.98
C ILE A 135 -5.97 -14.94 -23.76
N HIS A 136 -6.89 -15.56 -23.02
CA HIS A 136 -7.96 -16.44 -23.49
C HIS A 136 -9.30 -15.74 -23.29
N THR A 137 -9.74 -14.96 -24.28
CA THR A 137 -10.97 -14.14 -24.22
C THR A 137 -12.28 -14.94 -24.08
N GLU A 138 -12.21 -16.25 -24.25
CA GLU A 138 -13.29 -17.21 -24.06
C GLU A 138 -13.53 -17.59 -22.59
N GLU A 139 -12.56 -17.35 -21.71
CA GLU A 139 -12.65 -17.64 -20.29
C GLU A 139 -13.75 -16.80 -19.61
N PRO A 140 -14.35 -17.28 -18.50
CA PRO A 140 -15.30 -16.51 -17.71
C PRO A 140 -14.69 -15.19 -17.21
N ALA A 141 -15.51 -14.15 -17.15
CA ALA A 141 -15.07 -12.86 -16.63
C ALA A 141 -14.66 -13.00 -15.14
N ALA A 142 -13.41 -12.66 -14.85
CA ALA A 142 -12.83 -12.64 -13.51
C ALA A 142 -12.57 -11.20 -13.07
N SER A 143 -12.96 -10.85 -11.84
CA SER A 143 -12.63 -9.55 -11.26
C SER A 143 -11.19 -9.53 -10.71
N LEU A 144 -10.68 -8.33 -10.46
CA LEU A 144 -9.39 -8.11 -9.77
C LEU A 144 -9.32 -8.79 -8.40
N GLN A 145 -10.46 -9.13 -7.79
CA GLN A 145 -10.51 -9.85 -6.53
C GLN A 145 -9.82 -11.22 -6.60
N THR A 146 -9.88 -11.88 -7.75
CA THR A 146 -9.28 -13.21 -7.95
C THR A 146 -7.76 -13.21 -7.83
N LEU A 147 -7.12 -12.03 -7.81
CA LEU A 147 -5.71 -11.85 -7.49
C LEU A 147 -5.42 -11.99 -5.99
N PHE A 148 -6.39 -11.68 -5.14
CA PHE A 148 -6.26 -11.68 -3.68
C PHE A 148 -6.80 -12.97 -3.05
N TYR A 149 -7.88 -13.50 -3.63
CA TYR A 149 -8.58 -14.68 -3.14
C TYR A 149 -8.68 -15.71 -4.25
N ASP A 150 -8.34 -16.96 -3.95
CA ASP A 150 -8.65 -18.06 -4.86
C ASP A 150 -10.17 -18.28 -4.94
N LYS A 151 -10.63 -19.06 -5.93
CA LYS A 151 -12.05 -19.23 -6.34
C LYS A 151 -13.03 -19.53 -5.19
N ASP A 152 -12.56 -20.04 -4.06
CA ASP A 152 -13.39 -20.43 -2.92
C ASP A 152 -13.48 -19.38 -1.80
N GLU A 153 -12.86 -18.19 -1.93
CA GLU A 153 -12.76 -17.14 -0.88
C GLU A 153 -12.13 -17.61 0.46
N LYS A 154 -11.75 -18.89 0.54
CA LYS A 154 -11.17 -19.54 1.72
C LYS A 154 -9.66 -19.37 1.81
N ASP A 155 -9.01 -18.90 0.74
CA ASP A 155 -7.58 -18.66 0.76
C ASP A 155 -7.27 -17.37 1.54
N VAL A 156 -7.07 -17.54 2.84
CA VAL A 156 -6.67 -16.47 3.76
C VAL A 156 -5.16 -16.20 3.75
N ARG A 157 -4.40 -16.82 2.84
CA ARG A 157 -2.93 -16.77 2.83
C ARG A 157 -2.34 -15.62 2.02
N ALA A 158 -3.16 -14.69 1.51
CA ALA A 158 -2.65 -13.51 0.81
C ALA A 158 -2.03 -12.51 1.79
N THR A 159 -0.86 -12.86 2.34
CA THR A 159 -0.03 -11.94 3.11
C THR A 159 0.65 -10.93 2.18
N SER A 160 1.09 -9.80 2.73
CA SER A 160 1.75 -8.76 1.94
C SER A 160 2.80 -8.00 2.76
N TYR A 161 3.78 -7.45 2.06
CA TYR A 161 4.71 -6.46 2.59
C TYR A 161 4.20 -5.07 2.22
N GLU A 162 4.14 -4.17 3.19
CA GLU A 162 3.74 -2.77 3.00
C GLU A 162 4.89 -1.84 3.38
N TYR A 163 5.16 -0.84 2.55
CA TYR A 163 6.08 0.24 2.88
C TYR A 163 5.68 1.54 2.20
N ASN A 164 6.13 2.65 2.77
CA ASN A 164 5.95 3.98 2.17
C ASN A 164 7.18 4.36 1.37
N MET A 165 6.95 5.02 0.24
CA MET A 165 7.98 5.64 -0.57
C MET A 165 7.48 6.97 -1.13
N CYS A 166 8.39 7.73 -1.69
CA CYS A 166 8.10 8.98 -2.35
C CYS A 166 8.51 8.93 -3.81
N VAL A 167 7.61 9.39 -4.67
CA VAL A 167 7.91 9.64 -6.07
C VAL A 167 8.01 11.14 -6.26
N ASP A 168 9.26 11.60 -6.35
CA ASP A 168 9.55 13.01 -6.59
C ASP A 168 9.37 13.33 -8.06
N LEU A 169 8.66 14.42 -8.32
CA LEU A 169 8.31 14.93 -9.62
C LEU A 169 8.90 16.34 -9.78
N VAL A 170 9.45 16.62 -10.94
CA VAL A 170 10.01 17.94 -11.26
C VAL A 170 9.52 18.41 -12.62
N ASN A 171 9.22 19.70 -12.73
CA ASN A 171 8.88 20.26 -14.02
C ASN A 171 10.18 20.30 -14.86
N PRO A 172 10.21 19.65 -16.04
CA PRO A 172 11.43 19.56 -16.83
C PRO A 172 11.86 20.90 -17.45
N ASP A 173 10.96 21.88 -17.50
CA ASP A 173 11.22 23.24 -18.01
C ASP A 173 11.55 24.23 -16.87
N ASP A 174 11.25 23.87 -15.62
CA ASP A 174 11.48 24.70 -14.43
C ASP A 174 11.74 23.83 -13.19
N PHE A 175 13.00 23.49 -12.93
CA PHE A 175 13.40 22.63 -11.80
C PHE A 175 13.08 23.21 -10.41
N SER A 176 12.69 24.48 -10.31
CA SER A 176 12.20 25.05 -9.05
C SER A 176 10.82 24.52 -8.67
N LYS A 177 10.02 24.11 -9.66
CA LYS A 177 8.70 23.51 -9.46
C LYS A 177 8.84 22.01 -9.23
N LYS A 178 8.71 21.64 -7.97
CA LYS A 178 8.79 20.24 -7.51
C LYS A 178 7.48 19.83 -6.85
N LEU A 179 7.08 18.59 -7.11
CA LEU A 179 5.97 17.91 -6.46
C LEU A 179 6.50 16.59 -5.91
N SER A 180 5.88 16.06 -4.86
CA SER A 180 6.19 14.72 -4.40
C SER A 180 4.89 13.97 -4.15
N LEU A 181 4.83 12.73 -4.63
CA LEU A 181 3.71 11.82 -4.45
C LEU A 181 4.07 10.85 -3.32
N ASN A 182 3.50 11.09 -2.14
CA ASN A 182 3.56 10.11 -1.05
C ASN A 182 2.81 8.85 -1.50
N THR A 183 3.52 7.73 -1.52
CA THR A 183 3.08 6.49 -2.14
C THR A 183 3.22 5.34 -1.15
N THR A 184 2.17 4.54 -0.98
CA THR A 184 2.28 3.28 -0.26
C THR A 184 2.34 2.13 -1.25
N VAL A 185 3.31 1.24 -1.07
CA VAL A 185 3.47 0.04 -1.88
C VAL A 185 3.01 -1.15 -1.05
N THR A 186 2.13 -1.98 -1.61
CA THR A 186 1.71 -3.26 -1.04
C THR A 186 2.10 -4.37 -2.00
N TYR A 187 3.09 -5.17 -1.63
CA TYR A 187 3.64 -6.27 -2.43
C TYR A 187 3.15 -7.63 -1.89
N PHE A 188 2.53 -8.45 -2.75
CA PHE A 188 1.99 -9.76 -2.38
C PHE A 188 2.94 -10.89 -2.78
N PRO A 189 3.83 -11.38 -1.90
CA PRO A 189 4.91 -12.31 -2.27
C PRO A 189 4.44 -13.62 -2.89
N VAL A 190 3.26 -14.13 -2.53
CA VAL A 190 2.69 -15.36 -3.12
C VAL A 190 2.28 -15.15 -4.58
N GLY A 191 1.87 -13.92 -4.95
CA GLY A 191 1.62 -13.53 -6.32
C GLY A 191 0.60 -14.37 -7.08
N CYS A 192 0.77 -14.43 -8.40
CA CYS A 192 0.04 -15.26 -9.34
C CYS A 192 1.00 -16.28 -9.97
N THR A 193 0.49 -17.43 -10.39
CA THR A 193 1.27 -18.44 -11.12
C THR A 193 0.60 -18.77 -12.45
N LEU A 194 1.37 -18.73 -13.54
CA LEU A 194 0.92 -19.04 -14.90
C LEU A 194 1.76 -20.15 -15.52
N ASN A 195 1.17 -20.90 -16.43
CA ASN A 195 1.92 -21.81 -17.28
C ASN A 195 2.89 -21.05 -18.21
N SER A 196 3.90 -21.76 -18.72
CA SER A 196 4.96 -21.18 -19.54
C SER A 196 4.43 -20.45 -20.79
N GLN A 197 3.45 -21.03 -21.48
CA GLN A 197 2.91 -20.48 -22.73
C GLN A 197 2.20 -19.14 -22.49
N ASP A 198 1.33 -19.09 -21.49
CA ASP A 198 0.59 -17.89 -21.11
C ASP A 198 1.53 -16.78 -20.62
N LEU A 199 2.57 -17.16 -19.87
CA LEU A 199 3.58 -16.21 -19.43
C LEU A 199 4.37 -15.60 -20.59
N GLN A 200 4.76 -16.40 -21.59
CA GLN A 200 5.47 -15.90 -22.77
C GLN A 200 4.61 -14.93 -23.60
N PHE A 201 3.29 -15.17 -23.66
CA PHE A 201 2.37 -14.22 -24.29
C PHE A 201 2.43 -12.85 -23.60
N LEU A 202 2.34 -12.82 -22.26
CA LEU A 202 2.40 -11.57 -21.50
C LEU A 202 3.77 -10.88 -21.57
N LYS A 203 4.87 -11.63 -21.70
CA LYS A 203 6.23 -11.07 -21.77
C LYS A 203 6.54 -10.27 -23.05
N LYS A 204 5.79 -10.49 -24.13
CA LYS A 204 6.16 -10.03 -25.48
C LYS A 204 6.38 -8.51 -25.59
N ASP A 205 5.67 -7.72 -24.79
CA ASP A 205 5.69 -6.25 -24.87
C ASP A 205 5.88 -5.57 -23.49
N THR A 206 6.39 -6.33 -22.51
CA THR A 206 6.57 -5.82 -21.14
C THR A 206 7.78 -4.90 -21.02
N THR A 207 7.60 -3.80 -20.29
CA THR A 207 8.65 -2.83 -19.96
C THR A 207 8.71 -2.63 -18.45
N ASP A 208 9.63 -1.80 -17.95
CA ASP A 208 9.61 -1.42 -16.52
C ASP A 208 8.32 -0.65 -16.19
N TYR A 209 7.85 -0.76 -14.95
CA TYR A 209 6.70 0.01 -14.49
C TYR A 209 6.90 1.52 -14.72
N ARG A 210 5.85 2.18 -15.22
CA ARG A 210 5.80 3.62 -15.45
C ARG A 210 4.63 4.21 -14.70
N LEU A 211 4.80 5.35 -14.02
CA LEU A 211 3.66 6.06 -13.47
C LEU A 211 2.66 6.43 -14.58
N PRO A 212 1.34 6.31 -14.32
CA PRO A 212 0.31 6.75 -15.26
C PRO A 212 0.53 8.20 -15.69
N PRO A 213 0.44 8.54 -16.99
CA PRO A 213 0.64 9.92 -17.45
C PRO A 213 -0.25 10.95 -16.75
N ALA A 214 -1.47 10.55 -16.35
CA ALA A 214 -2.39 11.39 -15.59
C ALA A 214 -1.88 11.77 -14.19
N LEU A 215 -0.96 11.00 -13.59
CA LEU A 215 -0.29 11.34 -12.33
C LEU A 215 0.96 12.20 -12.53
N LEU A 216 1.55 12.19 -13.74
CA LEU A 216 2.70 13.02 -14.06
C LEU A 216 2.30 14.47 -14.28
N ASP A 217 1.15 14.73 -14.95
CA ASP A 217 0.64 16.09 -15.21
C ASP A 217 1.70 17.01 -15.84
N GLY A 218 2.48 16.48 -16.79
CA GLY A 218 3.57 17.19 -17.46
C GLY A 218 4.90 17.26 -16.68
N TYR A 219 4.94 16.79 -15.44
CA TYR A 219 6.18 16.63 -14.68
C TYR A 219 6.95 15.37 -15.11
N ALA A 220 8.25 15.37 -14.84
CA ALA A 220 9.12 14.20 -14.97
C ALA A 220 9.40 13.59 -13.60
N THR A 221 9.52 12.27 -13.52
CA THR A 221 9.99 11.58 -12.31
C THR A 221 11.47 11.81 -12.12
N VAL A 222 11.89 12.13 -10.89
CA VAL A 222 13.31 12.20 -10.54
C VAL A 222 13.85 10.79 -10.33
N ILE A 223 14.95 10.45 -11.00
CA ILE A 223 15.59 9.13 -10.92
C ILE A 223 16.75 9.18 -9.94
N THR A 224 17.66 10.15 -10.12
CA THR A 224 18.82 10.34 -9.25
C THR A 224 19.00 11.80 -8.86
N TYR A 225 19.71 11.98 -7.76
CA TYR A 225 20.08 13.28 -7.23
C TYR A 225 21.59 13.39 -7.13
N ASP A 226 22.09 14.59 -7.38
CA ASP A 226 23.45 14.98 -7.04
C ASP A 226 23.43 15.76 -5.73
N ILE A 227 24.52 15.66 -4.98
CA ILE A 227 24.73 16.47 -3.79
C ILE A 227 25.92 17.38 -4.09
N VAL A 228 25.63 18.64 -4.38
CA VAL A 228 26.64 19.67 -4.61
C VAL A 228 26.55 20.64 -3.45
N ASP A 229 27.66 20.81 -2.71
CA ASP A 229 27.75 21.68 -1.54
C ASP A 229 26.68 21.42 -0.46
N GLY A 230 26.32 20.14 -0.26
CA GLY A 230 25.30 19.73 0.70
C GLY A 230 23.85 20.00 0.25
N VAL A 231 23.65 20.53 -0.96
CA VAL A 231 22.34 20.78 -1.55
C VAL A 231 21.99 19.68 -2.55
N LYS A 232 20.80 19.10 -2.39
CA LYS A 232 20.25 18.06 -3.26
C LYS A 232 19.74 18.69 -4.57
N SER A 233 20.44 18.45 -5.68
CA SER A 233 20.03 18.85 -7.03
C SER A 233 19.56 17.63 -7.83
N VAL A 234 18.64 17.85 -8.78
CA VAL A 234 18.18 16.76 -9.67
C VAL A 234 19.29 16.45 -10.66
N ALA A 235 19.74 15.19 -10.69
CA ALA A 235 20.79 14.75 -11.61
C ALA A 235 20.19 14.16 -12.89
N THR A 236 19.26 13.21 -12.74
CA THR A 236 18.57 12.59 -13.86
C THR A 236 17.07 12.47 -13.60
N MET A 237 16.29 12.51 -14.67
CA MET A 237 14.83 12.44 -14.63
C MET A 237 14.28 11.63 -15.81
N SER A 238 13.04 11.17 -15.68
CA SER A 238 12.30 10.45 -16.71
C SER A 238 10.96 11.14 -16.98
N ARG A 239 10.74 11.54 -18.24
CA ARG A 239 9.43 12.05 -18.70
C ARG A 239 8.38 10.94 -18.86
N GLU A 240 8.82 9.68 -18.85
CA GLU A 240 7.95 8.51 -19.02
C GLU A 240 7.38 7.98 -17.69
N GLY A 241 7.75 8.59 -16.56
CA GLY A 241 7.26 8.16 -15.25
C GLY A 241 7.99 6.96 -14.63
N PHE A 242 9.22 6.64 -15.06
CA PHE A 242 10.04 5.62 -14.41
C PHE A 242 10.25 5.91 -12.92
N ILE A 243 10.09 4.88 -12.08
CA ILE A 243 10.39 4.94 -10.65
C ILE A 243 11.71 4.20 -10.40
N PRO A 244 12.72 4.82 -9.77
CA PRO A 244 13.98 4.16 -9.48
C PRO A 244 13.81 3.04 -8.43
N THR A 245 14.80 2.17 -8.35
CA THR A 245 14.89 1.15 -7.31
C THR A 245 16.01 1.48 -6.34
N LYS A 246 15.83 1.20 -5.05
CA LYS A 246 16.83 1.35 -4.00
C LYS A 246 17.05 0.00 -3.32
N LEU A 247 18.32 -0.37 -3.14
CA LEU A 247 18.69 -1.55 -2.36
C LEU A 247 18.65 -1.25 -0.87
N ILE A 248 18.07 -2.16 -0.08
CA ILE A 248 18.09 -2.13 1.38
C ILE A 248 18.51 -3.49 1.92
N ALA A 249 19.27 -3.51 3.02
CA ALA A 249 19.70 -4.74 3.67
C ALA A 249 18.54 -5.41 4.42
N ALA A 250 18.52 -6.74 4.44
CA ALA A 250 17.61 -7.56 5.25
C ALA A 250 17.95 -7.50 6.76
N THR A 251 18.01 -6.29 7.34
CA THR A 251 18.28 -6.04 8.77
C THR A 251 17.13 -5.28 9.40
N TYR A 252 16.99 -5.34 10.72
CA TYR A 252 15.93 -4.60 11.42
C TYR A 252 16.05 -3.08 11.24
N GLU A 253 17.27 -2.54 11.20
CA GLU A 253 17.49 -1.09 11.09
C GLU A 253 17.09 -0.51 9.73
N GLU A 254 17.32 -1.24 8.64
CA GLU A 254 16.99 -0.78 7.29
C GLU A 254 15.64 -1.31 6.82
N PHE A 255 15.38 -2.61 6.94
CA PHE A 255 14.14 -3.23 6.48
C PHE A 255 13.06 -3.17 7.56
N GLY A 256 13.40 -3.57 8.79
CA GLY A 256 12.44 -3.73 9.88
C GLY A 256 11.69 -2.46 10.29
N LYS A 257 12.33 -1.30 10.17
CA LYS A 257 11.73 0.00 10.49
C LYS A 257 10.86 0.57 9.37
N ILE A 258 11.08 0.14 8.13
CA ILE A 258 10.44 0.73 6.93
C ILE A 258 9.26 -0.13 6.46
N VAL A 259 9.40 -1.45 6.60
CA VAL A 259 8.47 -2.43 6.03
C VAL A 259 7.62 -3.04 7.13
N GLN A 260 6.32 -3.19 6.84
CA GLN A 260 5.38 -3.94 7.65
C GLN A 260 4.97 -5.21 6.92
N TYR A 261 4.74 -6.30 7.65
CA TYR A 261 4.25 -7.55 7.10
C TYR A 261 2.82 -7.83 7.54
N ASN A 262 1.87 -7.70 6.62
CA ASN A 262 0.46 -7.94 6.89
C ASN A 262 0.16 -9.44 6.87
N LEU A 263 -0.24 -9.97 8.02
CA LEU A 263 -0.57 -11.40 8.19
C LEU A 263 -1.96 -11.76 7.66
N LYS A 264 -2.80 -10.76 7.36
CA LYS A 264 -4.16 -10.96 6.86
C LYS A 264 -4.29 -10.48 5.42
N PRO A 265 -5.14 -11.15 4.62
CA PRO A 265 -5.51 -10.66 3.30
C PRO A 265 -6.25 -9.33 3.43
N PRO A 266 -6.28 -8.50 2.37
CA PRO A 266 -7.14 -7.34 2.30
C PRO A 266 -8.57 -7.71 2.64
N ALA A 267 -9.24 -6.96 3.52
CA ALA A 267 -10.60 -7.30 3.90
C ALA A 267 -11.56 -7.11 2.72
N LEU A 268 -12.55 -7.99 2.61
CA LEU A 268 -13.70 -7.76 1.74
C LEU A 268 -14.66 -6.79 2.45
N SER A 269 -15.26 -5.88 1.69
CA SER A 269 -16.33 -5.03 2.22
C SER A 269 -17.48 -5.89 2.78
N SER A 270 -18.17 -5.44 3.84
CA SER A 270 -19.26 -6.22 4.48
C SER A 270 -20.45 -6.49 3.55
N ASN A 271 -20.58 -5.74 2.46
CA ASN A 271 -21.61 -5.91 1.43
C ASN A 271 -21.04 -6.55 0.16
N PHE A 272 -19.91 -7.25 0.30
CA PHE A 272 -19.34 -8.07 -0.75
C PHE A 272 -20.32 -9.20 -1.11
N ASP A 273 -20.82 -9.17 -2.33
CA ASP A 273 -21.67 -10.24 -2.85
C ASP A 273 -20.80 -11.45 -3.18
N LYS A 274 -20.93 -12.53 -2.40
CA LYS A 274 -20.27 -13.81 -2.62
C LYS A 274 -20.63 -14.45 -3.97
N ASN A 275 -21.66 -13.94 -4.64
CA ASN A 275 -22.06 -14.36 -5.98
C ASN A 275 -21.45 -13.47 -7.08
N SER A 276 -20.57 -12.52 -6.73
CA SER A 276 -20.12 -11.48 -7.66
C SER A 276 -19.11 -11.94 -8.72
N CYS A 277 -18.62 -13.19 -8.65
CA CYS A 277 -17.74 -13.80 -9.66
C CYS A 277 -17.68 -15.33 -9.49
N PRO A 278 -17.39 -16.10 -10.55
CA PRO A 278 -17.39 -15.70 -11.96
C PRO A 278 -18.79 -15.78 -12.58
N TYR A 279 -19.10 -14.84 -13.49
CA TYR A 279 -20.31 -14.91 -14.31
C TYR A 279 -20.01 -15.64 -15.63
N TYR A 280 -20.84 -16.61 -15.97
CA TYR A 280 -20.67 -17.44 -17.16
C TYR A 280 -21.53 -16.91 -18.32
N LYS A 281 -21.14 -17.25 -19.55
CA LYS A 281 -21.93 -16.91 -20.75
C LYS A 281 -23.24 -17.68 -20.75
N THR A 282 -24.30 -17.11 -21.32
CA THR A 282 -25.61 -17.79 -21.49
C THR A 282 -25.48 -19.10 -22.26
N THR A 283 -24.55 -19.16 -23.21
CA THR A 283 -24.20 -20.37 -23.98
C THR A 283 -23.58 -21.50 -23.15
N GLN A 284 -23.08 -21.20 -21.95
CA GLN A 284 -22.48 -22.16 -21.03
C GLN A 284 -23.51 -22.78 -20.06
N TYR A 285 -24.74 -22.26 -20.01
CA TYR A 285 -25.81 -22.81 -19.18
C TYR A 285 -26.78 -23.67 -20.00
N LYS A 286 -27.04 -24.90 -19.55
CA LYS A 286 -28.13 -25.74 -20.11
C LYS A 286 -29.53 -25.23 -19.70
N CYS A 287 -29.67 -24.72 -18.48
CA CYS A 287 -30.90 -24.14 -17.93
C CYS A 287 -30.53 -23.01 -16.94
N VAL A 288 -31.17 -21.84 -17.01
CA VAL A 288 -31.00 -20.74 -16.04
C VAL A 288 -32.34 -20.49 -15.33
N PRO A 289 -32.44 -20.59 -14.00
CA PRO A 289 -33.67 -20.24 -13.28
C PRO A 289 -33.82 -18.71 -13.22
N PHE A 290 -34.64 -18.17 -14.12
CA PHE A 290 -34.91 -16.72 -14.26
C PHE A 290 -35.53 -16.04 -13.01
N SER A 291 -35.97 -16.82 -12.01
CA SER A 291 -36.49 -16.30 -10.76
C SER A 291 -35.42 -15.64 -9.88
N GLN A 292 -34.14 -16.01 -10.02
CA GLN A 292 -33.05 -15.52 -9.16
C GLN A 292 -31.92 -14.79 -9.92
N MET A 293 -31.97 -14.79 -11.26
CA MET A 293 -30.92 -14.22 -12.10
C MET A 293 -31.52 -13.35 -13.22
N SER A 294 -30.78 -12.32 -13.60
CA SER A 294 -31.02 -11.43 -14.74
C SER A 294 -30.05 -11.77 -15.86
N VAL A 295 -30.46 -11.56 -17.11
CA VAL A 295 -29.57 -11.69 -18.26
C VAL A 295 -29.18 -10.28 -18.69
N SER A 296 -27.88 -10.01 -18.75
CA SER A 296 -27.32 -8.75 -19.23
C SER A 296 -26.42 -9.06 -20.42
N GLY A 297 -26.94 -8.87 -21.64
CA GLY A 297 -26.26 -9.30 -22.86
C GLY A 297 -26.05 -10.82 -22.92
N ASP A 298 -24.81 -11.25 -23.19
CA ASP A 298 -24.44 -12.67 -23.29
C ASP A 298 -24.13 -13.34 -21.94
N TYR A 299 -24.37 -12.67 -20.81
CA TYR A 299 -23.96 -13.14 -19.49
C TYR A 299 -25.12 -13.20 -18.50
N VAL A 300 -25.03 -14.14 -17.55
CA VAL A 300 -26.00 -14.32 -16.47
C VAL A 300 -25.51 -13.59 -15.21
N VAL A 301 -26.32 -12.66 -14.71
CA VAL A 301 -26.00 -11.78 -13.57
C VAL A 301 -27.06 -11.95 -12.47
N PRO A 302 -26.70 -12.17 -11.21
CA PRO A 302 -27.64 -12.17 -10.08
C PRO A 302 -28.40 -10.84 -9.99
N LYS A 303 -29.71 -10.89 -9.72
CA LYS A 303 -30.58 -9.70 -9.70
C LYS A 303 -30.26 -8.69 -8.59
N ASP A 304 -29.51 -9.10 -7.56
CA ASP A 304 -29.32 -8.34 -6.32
C ASP A 304 -27.94 -7.66 -6.18
N ALA A 305 -27.16 -7.55 -7.26
CA ALA A 305 -25.85 -6.90 -7.22
C ALA A 305 -25.97 -5.39 -6.87
N ALA A 306 -25.73 -5.03 -5.62
CA ALA A 306 -25.79 -3.66 -5.14
C ALA A 306 -24.56 -2.85 -5.58
N THR A 307 -24.76 -1.64 -6.12
CA THR A 307 -23.68 -0.71 -6.47
C THR A 307 -23.35 0.24 -5.31
N LEU A 308 -22.07 0.57 -5.14
CA LEU A 308 -21.57 1.41 -4.04
C LEU A 308 -22.18 2.83 -4.00
N ASP A 309 -22.62 3.38 -5.14
CA ASP A 309 -23.29 4.69 -5.19
C ASP A 309 -24.67 4.67 -4.52
N LYS A 310 -25.39 3.53 -4.59
CA LYS A 310 -26.63 3.34 -3.84
C LYS A 310 -26.36 3.29 -2.33
N ILE A 311 -25.22 2.75 -1.94
CA ILE A 311 -24.79 2.58 -0.53
C ILE A 311 -24.32 3.91 0.06
N LEU A 312 -23.58 4.72 -0.70
CA LEU A 312 -23.19 6.06 -0.25
C LEU A 312 -24.41 6.96 -0.13
N LYS A 313 -25.35 6.88 -1.08
CA LYS A 313 -26.62 7.60 -1.01
C LYS A 313 -27.47 7.17 0.19
N GLU A 314 -27.57 5.88 0.47
CA GLU A 314 -28.32 5.35 1.62
C GLU A 314 -27.65 5.67 2.97
N ARG A 315 -26.31 5.74 3.01
CA ARG A 315 -25.56 6.14 4.22
C ARG A 315 -25.58 7.65 4.45
N ASP A 316 -25.52 8.45 3.39
CA ASP A 316 -25.69 9.90 3.44
C ASP A 316 -27.14 10.25 3.81
N GLU A 317 -28.13 9.47 3.34
CA GLU A 317 -29.52 9.57 3.75
C GLU A 317 -29.73 9.14 5.22
N LEU A 318 -29.06 8.09 5.71
CA LEU A 318 -29.10 7.69 7.13
C LEU A 318 -28.40 8.70 8.05
N ASN A 319 -27.30 9.31 7.61
CA ASN A 319 -26.62 10.38 8.33
C ASN A 319 -27.42 11.70 8.31
N ALA A 320 -28.14 11.98 7.22
CA ALA A 320 -29.03 13.14 7.10
C ALA A 320 -30.38 12.95 7.82
N ALA A 321 -30.87 11.72 7.96
CA ALA A 321 -32.16 11.40 8.57
C ALA A 321 -32.15 11.30 10.10
N GLY A 322 -31.00 11.44 10.76
CA GLY A 322 -30.92 11.57 12.22
C GLY A 322 -31.58 10.43 13.01
N VAL A 323 -31.61 9.21 12.46
CA VAL A 323 -32.16 8.04 13.18
C VAL A 323 -31.06 7.47 14.08
N GLY A 324 -31.12 7.88 15.34
CA GLY A 324 -30.19 7.50 16.39
C GLY A 324 -30.12 5.99 16.60
N VAL A 325 -28.90 5.46 16.56
CA VAL A 325 -28.54 4.23 17.27
C VAL A 325 -28.43 4.60 18.76
N PRO A 326 -28.97 3.80 19.69
CA PRO A 326 -28.93 4.14 21.12
C PRO A 326 -27.49 4.14 21.67
N GLY A 327 -26.96 5.34 21.84
CA GLY A 327 -26.33 5.85 23.06
C GLY A 327 -25.08 5.14 23.61
N LEU A 328 -23.90 5.63 23.21
CA LEU A 328 -22.95 6.13 24.22
C LEU A 328 -23.17 7.65 24.27
N SER A 329 -23.66 8.16 25.39
CA SER A 329 -23.99 9.59 25.52
C SER A 329 -22.75 10.45 25.23
N MET A 330 -22.95 11.61 24.60
CA MET A 330 -21.89 12.59 24.33
C MET A 330 -21.15 12.97 25.62
N GLU A 331 -21.82 12.94 26.78
CA GLU A 331 -21.20 13.11 28.10
C GLU A 331 -20.21 11.99 28.46
N THR A 332 -20.43 10.75 28.02
CA THR A 332 -19.51 9.62 28.26
C THR A 332 -18.24 9.75 27.40
N ILE A 333 -18.38 10.19 26.15
CA ILE A 333 -17.22 10.43 25.26
C ILE A 333 -16.43 11.67 25.74
N LEU A 334 -17.12 12.73 26.16
CA LEU A 334 -16.46 13.90 26.77
C LEU A 334 -15.77 13.54 28.10
N GLY A 335 -16.35 12.64 28.90
CA GLY A 335 -15.76 12.14 30.14
C GLY A 335 -14.49 11.31 29.92
N ILE A 336 -14.45 10.48 28.87
CA ILE A 336 -13.27 9.65 28.52
C ILE A 336 -12.15 10.52 27.95
N VAL A 337 -12.47 11.47 27.06
CA VAL A 337 -11.48 12.39 26.47
C VAL A 337 -10.99 13.42 27.50
N GLY A 338 -11.89 13.94 28.34
CA GLY A 338 -11.56 14.83 29.46
C GLY A 338 -10.74 14.14 30.55
N GLY A 339 -11.04 12.88 30.85
CA GLY A 339 -10.27 12.06 31.80
C GLY A 339 -8.85 11.75 31.32
N MET A 340 -8.64 11.54 30.02
CA MET A 340 -7.30 11.33 29.46
C MET A 340 -6.46 12.62 29.48
N ILE A 341 -7.04 13.76 29.13
CA ILE A 341 -6.32 15.06 29.17
C ILE A 341 -6.04 15.45 30.63
N GLY A 342 -7.01 15.30 31.53
CA GLY A 342 -6.83 15.54 32.96
C GLY A 342 -5.79 14.61 33.59
N GLY A 343 -5.78 13.33 33.23
CA GLY A 343 -4.80 12.35 33.68
C GLY A 343 -3.38 12.69 33.22
N ILE A 344 -3.19 13.13 31.97
CA ILE A 344 -1.89 13.57 31.46
C ILE A 344 -1.39 14.82 32.20
N ILE A 345 -2.27 15.77 32.52
CA ILE A 345 -1.90 16.98 33.28
C ILE A 345 -1.51 16.64 34.72
N VAL A 346 -2.26 15.75 35.39
CA VAL A 346 -1.95 15.33 36.77
C VAL A 346 -0.64 14.54 36.82
N ILE A 347 -0.40 13.62 35.88
CA ILE A 347 0.86 12.88 35.78
C ILE A 347 2.01 13.85 35.48
N GLY A 348 1.82 14.82 34.59
CA GLY A 348 2.80 15.88 34.32
C GLY A 348 3.15 16.72 35.55
N LEU A 349 2.14 17.09 36.36
CA LEU A 349 2.33 17.82 37.62
C LEU A 349 3.04 17.00 38.69
N ILE A 350 2.74 15.70 38.80
CA ILE A 350 3.42 14.78 39.72
C ILE A 350 4.89 14.62 39.31
N ILE A 351 5.16 14.43 38.01
CA ILE A 351 6.54 14.36 37.50
C ILE A 351 7.27 15.67 37.76
N PHE A 352 6.63 16.82 37.52
CA PHE A 352 7.22 18.13 37.80
C PHE A 352 7.53 18.34 39.29
N LEU A 353 6.63 17.96 40.19
CA LEU A 353 6.84 18.05 41.64
C LEU A 353 7.94 17.10 42.12
N ILE A 354 8.03 15.89 41.56
CA ILE A 354 9.12 14.95 41.86
C ILE A 354 10.46 15.49 41.35
N LEU A 355 10.50 16.11 40.17
CA LEU A 355 11.72 16.72 39.64
C LEU A 355 12.12 17.97 40.42
N TRP A 356 11.15 18.73 40.93
CA TRP A 356 11.42 19.90 41.76
C TRP A 356 11.86 19.52 43.18
N SER A 357 11.25 18.50 43.80
CA SER A 357 11.67 18.02 45.13
C SER A 357 13.03 17.32 45.12
N ASN A 358 13.42 16.76 43.98
CA ASN A 358 14.75 16.17 43.77
C ASN A 358 15.72 17.12 43.06
N ALA A 359 15.38 18.41 42.91
CA ALA A 359 16.32 19.39 42.41
C ALA A 359 17.48 19.52 43.40
N PRO A 360 18.73 19.22 42.99
CA PRO A 360 19.87 19.27 43.90
C PRO A 360 20.03 20.70 44.43
N ASP A 361 20.24 20.80 45.74
CA ASP A 361 20.42 22.07 46.44
C ASP A 361 21.50 22.89 45.71
N PRO A 362 21.27 24.17 45.37
CA PRO A 362 22.26 25.01 44.66
C PRO A 362 23.67 24.98 45.27
N GLY A 363 23.79 24.71 46.59
CA GLY A 363 25.08 24.46 47.25
C GLY A 363 25.81 23.19 46.78
N GLU A 364 25.10 22.10 46.49
CA GLU A 364 25.68 20.84 46.01
C GLU A 364 26.19 20.98 44.55
N ILE A 365 25.51 21.79 43.73
CA ILE A 365 25.93 22.10 42.36
C ILE A 365 27.22 22.93 42.36
N ALA A 366 27.38 23.86 43.30
CA ALA A 366 28.60 24.65 43.46
C ALA A 366 29.79 23.78 43.88
N ILE A 367 29.59 22.82 44.80
CA ILE A 367 30.63 21.89 45.25
C ILE A 367 31.05 20.93 44.11
N ARG A 368 30.11 20.42 43.31
CA ARG A 368 30.42 19.55 42.16
C ARG A 368 31.16 20.30 41.05
N ARG A 369 30.85 21.58 40.81
CA ARG A 369 31.61 22.42 39.86
C ARG A 369 33.03 22.73 40.36
N ALA A 370 33.20 22.99 41.65
CA ALA A 370 34.53 23.18 42.25
C ALA A 370 35.39 21.90 42.18
N ALA A 371 34.79 20.73 42.39
CA ALA A 371 35.48 19.44 42.30
C ALA A 371 35.86 19.04 40.86
N MET A 372 35.11 19.49 39.84
CA MET A 372 35.51 19.30 38.44
C MET A 372 36.62 20.28 38.02
N ALA A 373 36.60 21.51 38.51
CA ALA A 373 37.65 22.50 38.21
C ALA A 373 39.02 22.09 38.80
N SER A 374 39.06 21.44 39.97
CA SER A 374 40.33 20.97 40.55
C SER A 374 40.92 19.75 39.84
N ARG A 375 40.11 18.95 39.11
CA ARG A 375 40.61 17.82 38.32
C ARG A 375 41.26 18.23 37.00
N ILE A 376 40.91 19.39 36.46
CA ILE A 376 41.49 19.90 35.19
C ILE A 376 42.84 20.59 35.45
N GLY A 377 43.08 21.15 36.64
CA GLY A 377 44.36 21.78 37.02
C GLY A 377 45.50 20.83 37.39
N SER A 378 45.29 19.50 37.39
CA SER A 378 46.30 18.51 37.82
C SER A 378 46.98 17.76 36.66
N ALA A 379 46.67 18.09 35.41
CA ALA A 379 47.15 17.36 34.23
C ALA A 379 48.26 18.09 33.43
N GLU A 380 48.74 19.24 33.89
CA GLU A 380 49.90 19.93 33.31
C GLU A 380 51.11 19.82 34.24
N GLY A 381 51.93 18.80 34.05
CA GLY A 381 53.20 18.72 34.76
C GLY A 381 53.89 17.36 34.71
N PHE A 382 54.17 16.81 33.52
CA PHE A 382 55.25 15.83 33.34
C PHE A 382 55.67 15.73 31.86
N SER A 383 56.75 16.43 31.49
CA SER A 383 57.76 16.00 30.50
C SER A 383 58.86 17.06 30.34
N VAL A 384 59.99 16.84 31.01
CA VAL A 384 61.34 16.85 30.42
C VAL A 384 62.05 15.60 30.92
#